data_AF-A0A351SYZ0-F1
#
_entry.id   AF-A0A351SYZ0-F1
#
_cell.length_a   1.000
_cell.length_b   1.000
_cell.length_c   1.000
_cell.angle_alpha   90.00
_cell.angle_beta   90.00
_cell.angle_gamma   90.00
#
_symmetry.space_group_name_H-M   'P 1'
#
loop_
_entity.id
_entity.type
_entity.pdbx_description
1 polymer ?
#
loop_
_entity_poly.entity_id
_entity_poly.type
_entity_poly.pdbx_seq_one_letter_code
_entity_poly.pdbx_strand_id
1 'polypeptide(L)' 'IAEEVIQRVYAPIGLDFNTETPEEIALSILAEIVKVRRGGKAQSLSGK' A
#
# COMPACT_ATOMS: atom_id res chain seq x y z
N ILE A 1 14.20 -16.72 3.20
CA ILE A 1 14.15 -15.26 2.96
C ILE A 1 14.59 -14.60 4.25
N ALA A 2 15.42 -13.56 4.21
CA ALA A 2 15.87 -12.87 5.43
C ALA A 2 14.70 -12.09 6.06
N GLU A 3 14.64 -12.02 7.40
CA GLU A 3 13.54 -11.39 8.13
C GLU A 3 13.37 -9.91 7.76
N GLU A 4 14.48 -9.22 7.53
CA GLU A 4 14.53 -7.81 7.14
C GLU A 4 13.88 -7.55 5.77
N VAL A 5 13.84 -8.57 4.90
CA VAL A 5 13.17 -8.48 3.60
C VAL A 5 11.66 -8.60 3.78
N ILE A 6 11.21 -9.48 4.67
CA ILE A 6 9.79 -9.68 4.97
C ILE A 6 9.19 -8.44 5.62
N GLN A 7 9.92 -7.78 6.53
CA GLN A 7 9.48 -6.56 7.20
C GLN A 7 9.20 -5.38 6.26
N ARG A 8 9.68 -5.42 5.03
CA ARG A 8 9.45 -4.37 4.01
C ARG A 8 8.23 -4.64 3.13
N VAL A 9 7.55 -5.77 3.33
CA VAL A 9 6.39 -6.16 2.51
C VAL A 9 5.14 -5.45 3.00
N TYR A 10 4.41 -4.84 2.07
CA TYR A 10 3.08 -4.28 2.30
C TYR A 10 2.03 -5.30 1.92
N ALA A 11 1.37 -5.88 2.91
CA ALA A 11 0.30 -6.86 2.73
C ALA A 11 -0.79 -6.67 3.80
N PRO A 12 -2.06 -6.43 3.42
CA PRO A 12 -2.54 -6.17 2.06
C PRO A 12 -1.93 -4.90 1.45
N ILE A 13 -1.70 -4.91 0.13
CA ILE A 13 -1.16 -3.76 -0.61
C ILE A 13 -2.26 -2.75 -0.95
N GLY A 14 -1.92 -1.47 -0.97
CA GLY A 14 -2.81 -0.36 -1.31
C GLY A 14 -3.12 0.55 -0.13
N LEU A 15 -3.65 1.72 -0.45
CA LEU A 15 -4.24 2.63 0.54
C LEU A 15 -5.68 2.22 0.87
N ASP A 16 -6.10 2.59 2.08
CA ASP A 16 -7.42 2.29 2.62
C ASP A 16 -8.46 3.35 2.19
N PHE A 17 -9.07 3.17 1.01
CA PHE A 17 -10.16 4.03 0.54
C PHE A 17 -11.32 3.28 -0.15
N ASN A 18 -11.61 2.06 0.32
CA ASN A 18 -12.79 1.27 -0.06
C ASN A 18 -12.93 1.00 -1.57
N THR A 19 -11.90 0.37 -2.15
CA THR A 19 -11.84 0.02 -3.58
C THR A 19 -12.63 -1.26 -3.90
N GLU A 20 -13.36 -1.29 -5.01
CA GLU A 20 -14.17 -2.44 -5.45
C GLU A 20 -13.78 -2.94 -6.85
N THR A 21 -13.42 -2.02 -7.75
CA THR A 21 -13.08 -2.32 -9.14
C THR A 21 -11.57 -2.55 -9.35
N PRO A 22 -11.15 -3.30 -10.38
CA PRO A 22 -9.74 -3.46 -10.70
C PRO A 22 -8.99 -2.13 -10.89
N GLU A 23 -9.64 -1.14 -11.49
CA GLU A 23 -9.11 0.20 -11.72
C GLU A 23 -8.86 0.94 -10.41
N GLU A 24 -9.80 0.84 -9.46
CA GLU A 24 -9.64 1.41 -8.11
C GLU A 24 -8.54 0.71 -7.32
N ILE A 25 -8.43 -0.62 -7.41
CA ILE A 25 -7.35 -1.38 -6.78
C ILE A 25 -6.00 -0.95 -7.36
N ALA A 26 -5.90 -0.81 -8.68
CA ALA A 26 -4.69 -0.33 -9.35
C ALA A 26 -4.31 1.08 -8.89
N LEU A 27 -5.29 1.98 -8.81
CA LEU A 27 -5.10 3.33 -8.29
C LEU A 27 -4.61 3.30 -6.83
N SER A 28 -5.18 2.44 -5.99
CA SER A 28 -4.80 2.28 -4.59
C SER A 28 -3.35 1.83 -4.41
N ILE A 29 -2.90 0.87 -5.23
CA ILE A 29 -1.51 0.41 -5.25
C ILE A 29 -0.57 1.55 -5.69
N LEU A 30 -0.88 2.23 -6.79
CA LEU A 30 -0.05 3.33 -7.30
C LEU A 30 0.03 4.49 -6.29
N ALA A 31 -1.07 4.80 -5.63
CA ALA A 31 -1.11 5.82 -4.59
C ALA A 31 -0.25 5.44 -3.38
N GLU A 32 -0.23 4.16 -2.97
CA GLU A 32 0.67 3.68 -1.91
C GLU A 32 2.14 3.82 -2.29
N ILE A 33 2.51 3.52 -3.54
CA ILE A 33 3.88 3.72 -4.05
C ILE A 33 4.28 5.20 -3.96
N VAL A 34 3.40 6.11 -4.40
CA VAL A 34 3.65 7.56 -4.34
C VAL A 34 3.78 8.01 -2.89
N LYS A 35 2.92 7.52 -1.99
CA LYS A 35 2.97 7.83 -0.56
C LYS A 35 4.32 7.46 0.04
N VAL A 36 4.79 6.24 -0.17
CA VAL A 36 6.09 5.76 0.35
C VAL A 36 7.23 6.60 -0.21
N ARG A 37 7.21 6.90 -1.52
CA ARG A 37 8.25 7.71 -2.17
C ARG A 37 8.30 9.16 -1.70
N ARG A 38 7.18 9.73 -1.26
CA ARG A 38 7.06 11.15 -0.89
C ARG A 38 6.90 11.39 0.61
N GLY A 39 6.90 10.34 1.44
CA GLY A 39 6.66 10.46 2.89
C GLY A 39 5.24 10.92 3.25
N GLY A 40 4.24 10.55 2.44
CA GLY A 40 2.85 10.91 2.67
C GLY A 40 2.24 10.21 3.89
N LYS A 41 1.13 10.77 4.40
CA LYS A 41 0.45 10.29 5.62
C LYS A 41 -0.84 9.49 5.37
N ALA A 42 -1.15 9.16 4.12
CA ALA A 42 -2.35 8.38 3.82
C ALA A 42 -2.28 6.97 4.44
N GLN A 43 -3.42 6.44 4.85
CA GLN A 43 -3.48 5.15 5.55
C GLN A 43 -3.21 3.99 4.58
N SER A 44 -2.25 3.13 4.92
CA SER A 44 -2.04 1.83 4.23
C SER A 44 -3.01 0.79 4.76
N LEU A 45 -3.39 -0.16 3.90
CA LEU A 45 -4.11 -1.36 4.32
C LEU A 45 -3.26 -2.27 5.21
N SER A 46 -1.95 -2.36 4.96
CA SER A 46 -1.01 -3.17 5.75
C SER A 46 -0.81 -2.71 7.20
N GLY A 47 -1.32 -1.54 7.57
CA GLY A 47 -1.21 -0.96 8.91
C GLY A 47 -2.53 -0.98 9.71
N LYS A 48 -3.58 -1.62 9.16
CA LYS A 48 -4.76 -2.02 9.92
C LYS A 48 -4.47 -3.33 10.65
#